data_AF-F3Z306-F1
#
_entry.id   AF-F3Z306-F1
#
_cell.length_a   1.000
_cell.length_b   1.000
_cell.length_c   1.000
_cell.angle_alpha   90.00
_cell.angle_beta   90.00
_cell.angle_gamma   90.00
#
_symmetry.space_group_name_H-M   'P 1'
#
loop_
_entity.id
_entity.type
_entity.pdbx_description
1 polymer ?
#
loop_
_entity_poly.entity_id
_entity_poly.type
_entity_poly.pdbx_seq_one_letter_code
_entity_poly.pdbx_strand_id
1 'polypeptide(L)'
;MTSIRLAFAASLICLTLALSGCGWWYSLTEGASSLVNPKLEYQGYAPSGDKWRLANLFAPVDQRIQALTRELSTIESFPAPEWYERLLARNPWLTSIAAVDAQGQVLGRLPEAAIIPLDAGQFLEFKADWERATFKSFFFQTDLGPEVCLVQPMFLRNKWVGLIIAQFDPRTLRQFSPVPDDLTLLHAGTLLWPSTPANEAEILVGVDWEATLRDRVSGTLEKEGRSYTWLARYIGDTYLIYAVRNRDDG
;
A
#
# COMPACT_ATOMS: atom_id res chain seq x y z
N MET A 1 67.38 -40.59 21.05
CA MET A 1 66.09 -40.59 21.77
C MET A 1 65.24 -39.32 21.56
N THR A 2 65.69 -38.33 20.78
CA THR A 2 64.97 -37.07 20.50
C THR A 2 64.09 -37.14 19.25
N SER A 3 64.44 -37.94 18.24
CA SER A 3 63.70 -38.07 16.98
C SER A 3 62.38 -38.87 17.08
N ILE A 4 62.26 -39.79 18.04
CA ILE A 4 61.02 -40.57 18.26
C ILE A 4 59.93 -39.70 18.94
N ARG A 5 60.32 -38.74 19.79
CA ARG A 5 59.37 -37.86 20.50
C ARG A 5 58.71 -36.83 19.58
N LEU A 6 59.43 -36.37 18.55
CA LEU A 6 58.88 -35.45 17.54
C LEU A 6 57.89 -36.12 16.59
N ALA A 7 58.13 -37.38 16.21
CA ALA A 7 57.20 -38.13 15.35
C ALA A 7 55.87 -38.45 16.06
N PHE A 8 55.91 -38.77 17.37
CA PHE A 8 54.70 -38.98 18.16
C PHE A 8 53.90 -37.70 18.40
N ALA A 9 54.57 -36.56 18.62
CA ALA A 9 53.89 -35.27 18.80
C ALA A 9 53.18 -34.80 17.52
N ALA A 10 53.79 -34.97 16.35
CA ALA A 10 53.18 -34.62 15.07
C ALA A 10 51.97 -35.50 14.72
N SER A 11 52.04 -36.80 15.03
CA SER A 11 50.92 -37.74 14.84
C SER A 11 49.72 -37.40 15.73
N LEU A 12 49.97 -37.01 16.99
CA LEU A 12 48.92 -36.62 17.93
C LEU A 12 48.19 -35.34 17.50
N ILE A 13 48.90 -34.38 16.90
CA ILE A 13 48.32 -33.11 16.40
C ILE A 13 47.52 -33.32 15.11
N CYS A 14 47.97 -34.21 14.21
CA CYS A 14 47.18 -34.57 13.03
C CYS A 14 45.91 -35.35 13.40
N LEU A 15 45.96 -36.17 14.46
CA LEU A 15 44.78 -36.90 14.93
C LEU A 15 43.73 -35.97 15.57
N THR A 16 44.17 -34.92 16.29
CA THR A 16 43.23 -33.95 16.89
C THR A 16 42.59 -33.03 15.86
N LEU A 17 43.31 -32.65 14.80
CA LEU A 17 42.76 -31.87 13.68
C LEU A 17 41.80 -32.68 12.80
N ALA A 18 41.99 -33.99 12.67
CA ALA A 18 41.08 -34.88 11.95
C ALA A 18 39.79 -35.21 12.73
N LEU A 19 39.80 -35.08 14.07
CA LEU A 19 38.64 -35.31 14.93
C LEU A 19 37.76 -34.07 15.13
N SER A 20 38.26 -32.87 14.82
CA SER A 20 37.44 -31.66 14.68
C SER A 20 36.70 -31.68 13.33
N GLY A 21 35.76 -32.60 13.21
CA GLY A 21 34.91 -32.77 12.03
C GLY A 21 34.14 -31.49 11.69
N CYS A 22 33.87 -31.31 10.40
CA CYS A 22 33.18 -30.17 9.78
C CYS A 22 31.77 -29.86 10.31
N GLY A 23 31.28 -30.48 11.38
CA GLY A 23 29.94 -30.26 11.92
C GLY A 23 29.74 -28.91 12.60
N TRP A 24 30.79 -28.30 13.16
CA TRP A 24 30.64 -27.02 13.88
C TRP A 24 30.36 -25.84 12.94
N TRP A 25 30.91 -25.85 11.73
CA TRP A 25 30.66 -24.79 10.75
C TRP A 25 29.24 -24.89 10.16
N TYR A 26 28.72 -26.10 9.95
CA TYR A 26 27.35 -26.30 9.46
C TYR A 26 26.29 -25.91 10.50
N SER A 27 26.50 -26.18 11.79
CA SER A 27 25.51 -25.80 12.82
C SER A 27 25.46 -24.28 13.07
N LEU A 28 26.57 -23.57 12.87
CA LEU A 28 26.62 -22.11 12.99
C LEU A 28 25.89 -21.41 11.81
N THR A 29 25.99 -21.95 10.59
CA THR A 29 25.31 -21.39 9.42
C THR A 29 23.82 -21.71 9.40
N GLU A 30 23.41 -22.90 9.85
CA GLU A 30 21.99 -23.22 10.07
C GLU A 30 21.36 -22.34 11.17
N GLY A 31 22.07 -22.14 12.29
CA GLY A 31 21.64 -21.21 13.35
C GLY A 31 21.51 -19.77 12.88
N ALA A 32 22.47 -19.27 12.08
CA ALA A 32 22.40 -17.91 11.54
C ALA A 32 21.31 -17.75 10.47
N SER A 33 21.09 -18.74 9.60
CA SER A 33 20.04 -18.69 8.58
C SER A 33 18.62 -18.71 9.18
N SER A 34 18.41 -19.40 10.30
CA SER A 34 17.13 -19.40 11.02
C SER A 34 16.83 -18.09 11.77
N LEU A 35 17.86 -17.29 12.08
CA LEU A 35 17.71 -15.95 12.63
C LEU A 35 17.50 -14.89 11.54
N VAL A 36 18.03 -15.10 10.34
CA VAL A 36 17.88 -14.20 9.18
C VAL A 36 16.58 -14.47 8.41
N ASN A 37 16.06 -15.69 8.45
CA ASN A 37 14.75 -16.07 7.94
C ASN A 37 14.09 -17.02 8.94
N PRO A 38 13.41 -16.51 9.99
CA PRO A 38 12.51 -17.35 10.74
C PRO A 38 11.53 -17.94 9.73
N LYS A 39 11.49 -19.28 9.62
CA LYS A 39 10.34 -19.95 9.04
C LYS A 39 9.17 -19.61 9.95
N LEU A 40 8.53 -18.49 9.66
CA LEU A 40 7.21 -18.18 10.17
C LEU A 40 6.31 -19.29 9.61
N GLU A 41 6.12 -20.35 10.39
CA GLU A 41 4.90 -21.12 10.28
C GLU A 41 3.78 -20.16 10.65
N TYR A 42 3.27 -19.47 9.63
CA TYR A 42 2.04 -18.75 9.71
C TYR A 42 0.98 -19.81 10.03
N GLN A 43 0.62 -19.94 11.31
CA GLN A 43 -0.67 -20.51 11.72
C GLN A 43 -1.74 -19.52 11.28
N GLY A 44 -1.90 -19.44 9.96
CA GLY A 44 -2.80 -18.50 9.35
C GLY A 44 -4.20 -18.84 9.77
N TYR A 45 -4.84 -17.90 10.45
CA TYR A 45 -6.27 -17.74 10.29
C TYR A 45 -6.50 -17.54 8.79
N ALA A 46 -6.81 -18.62 8.07
CA ALA A 46 -7.39 -18.50 6.75
C ALA A 46 -8.77 -17.89 7.00
N PRO A 47 -9.00 -16.62 6.60
CA PRO A 47 -10.34 -16.08 6.70
C PRO A 47 -11.27 -17.05 5.96
N SER A 48 -12.42 -17.33 6.55
CA SER A 48 -13.49 -18.13 5.95
C SER A 48 -14.71 -17.24 5.71
N GLY A 49 -15.63 -17.70 4.86
CA GLY A 49 -16.86 -16.96 4.54
C GLY A 49 -16.58 -15.58 3.95
N ASP A 50 -17.31 -14.57 4.43
CA ASP A 50 -17.28 -13.24 3.83
C ASP A 50 -15.98 -12.46 4.06
N LYS A 51 -15.18 -12.81 5.08
CA LYS A 51 -13.83 -12.22 5.24
C LYS A 51 -12.90 -12.65 4.11
N TRP A 52 -12.99 -13.90 3.69
CA TRP A 52 -12.21 -14.42 2.56
C TRP A 52 -12.68 -13.82 1.25
N ARG A 53 -14.00 -13.74 1.08
CA ARG A 53 -14.62 -13.11 -0.09
C ARG A 53 -14.19 -11.65 -0.21
N LEU A 54 -14.28 -10.88 0.88
CA LEU A 54 -13.77 -9.51 0.94
C LEU A 54 -12.31 -9.47 0.48
N ALA A 55 -11.44 -10.30 1.08
CA ALA A 55 -10.01 -10.36 0.74
C ALA A 55 -9.75 -10.58 -0.75
N ASN A 56 -10.45 -11.53 -1.38
CA ASN A 56 -10.29 -11.79 -2.82
C ASN A 56 -10.78 -10.65 -3.70
N LEU A 57 -11.83 -9.94 -3.28
CA LEU A 57 -12.38 -8.84 -4.05
C LEU A 57 -11.53 -7.57 -3.95
N PHE A 58 -11.04 -7.24 -2.76
CA PHE A 58 -10.31 -5.99 -2.54
C PHE A 58 -8.79 -6.12 -2.79
N ALA A 59 -8.17 -7.27 -2.51
CA ALA A 59 -6.71 -7.35 -2.52
C ALA A 59 -6.07 -6.98 -3.87
N PRO A 60 -6.58 -7.41 -5.04
CA PRO A 60 -6.03 -6.98 -6.32
C PRO A 60 -6.15 -5.48 -6.58
N VAL A 61 -7.19 -4.84 -6.03
CA VAL A 61 -7.42 -3.39 -6.10
C VAL A 61 -6.42 -2.65 -5.21
N ASP A 62 -6.35 -3.02 -3.92
CA ASP A 62 -5.44 -2.41 -2.95
C ASP A 62 -3.98 -2.54 -3.38
N GLN A 63 -3.60 -3.69 -3.97
CA GLN A 63 -2.26 -3.89 -4.51
C GLN A 63 -1.85 -2.83 -5.55
N ARG A 64 -2.77 -2.34 -6.39
CA ARG A 64 -2.48 -1.29 -7.37
C ARG A 64 -2.18 0.04 -6.69
N ILE A 65 -3.00 0.41 -5.72
CA ILE A 65 -2.84 1.65 -4.96
C ILE A 65 -1.56 1.60 -4.13
N GLN A 66 -1.28 0.48 -3.47
CA GLN A 66 -0.07 0.29 -2.66
C GLN A 66 1.19 0.23 -3.54
N ALA A 67 1.11 -0.31 -4.75
CA ALA A 67 2.22 -0.27 -5.71
C ALA A 67 2.54 1.16 -6.14
N LEU A 68 1.51 1.94 -6.51
CA LEU A 68 1.67 3.35 -6.85
C LEU A 68 2.23 4.16 -5.69
N THR A 69 1.68 3.99 -4.48
CA THR A 69 2.12 4.71 -3.27
C THR A 69 3.61 4.47 -3.00
N ARG A 70 4.05 3.21 -3.10
CA ARG A 70 5.47 2.86 -2.97
C ARG A 70 6.31 3.50 -4.05
N GLU A 71 5.86 3.47 -5.30
CA GLU A 71 6.59 4.08 -6.42
C GLU A 71 6.75 5.60 -6.22
N LEU A 72 5.68 6.30 -5.84
CA LEU A 72 5.71 7.73 -5.56
C LEU A 72 6.66 8.05 -4.39
N SER A 73 6.65 7.23 -3.32
CA SER A 73 7.50 7.46 -2.15
C SER A 73 9.01 7.41 -2.41
N THR A 74 9.44 6.87 -3.56
CA THR A 74 10.85 6.85 -3.96
C THR A 74 11.32 8.12 -4.68
N ILE A 75 10.40 9.05 -4.96
CA ILE A 75 10.74 10.26 -5.71
C ILE A 75 11.29 11.31 -4.76
N GLU A 76 12.56 11.63 -4.94
CA GLU A 76 13.22 12.67 -4.14
C GLU A 76 13.34 14.00 -4.89
N SER A 77 13.29 14.02 -6.23
CA SER A 77 13.47 15.24 -7.04
C SER A 77 12.57 15.23 -8.28
N PHE A 78 12.49 16.37 -8.97
CA PHE A 78 11.66 16.53 -10.16
C PHE A 78 12.00 15.47 -11.22
N PRO A 79 11.04 14.59 -11.58
CA PRO A 79 11.29 13.54 -12.56
C PRO A 79 11.48 14.08 -13.97
N ALA A 80 12.26 13.36 -14.77
CA ALA A 80 12.38 13.60 -16.21
C ALA A 80 11.07 13.25 -16.94
N PRO A 81 10.79 13.82 -18.13
CA PRO A 81 9.57 13.55 -18.91
C PRO A 81 9.26 12.06 -19.11
N GLU A 82 10.27 11.23 -19.36
CA GLU A 82 10.13 9.79 -19.61
C GLU A 82 9.71 9.01 -18.36
N TRP A 83 9.84 9.60 -17.17
CA TRP A 83 9.33 9.00 -15.95
C TRP A 83 7.80 9.03 -15.91
N TYR A 84 7.18 10.17 -16.27
CA TYR A 84 5.72 10.31 -16.27
C TYR A 84 5.07 9.34 -17.26
N GLU A 85 5.62 9.22 -18.47
CA GLU A 85 5.12 8.29 -19.49
C GLU A 85 5.18 6.85 -19.01
N ARG A 86 6.30 6.45 -18.40
CA ARG A 86 6.47 5.09 -17.83
C ARG A 86 5.52 4.83 -16.67
N LEU A 87 5.28 5.82 -15.81
CA LEU A 87 4.35 5.68 -14.70
C LEU A 87 2.93 5.46 -15.22
N LEU A 88 2.46 6.29 -16.17
CA LEU A 88 1.13 6.17 -16.76
C LEU A 88 0.97 4.88 -17.56
N ALA A 89 2.00 4.45 -18.30
CA ALA A 89 1.96 3.19 -19.03
C ALA A 89 1.79 1.97 -18.09
N ARG A 90 2.39 2.01 -16.89
CA ARG A 90 2.20 0.97 -15.87
C ARG A 90 0.88 1.10 -15.11
N ASN A 91 0.36 2.31 -15.01
CA ASN A 91 -0.84 2.64 -14.26
C ASN A 91 -1.86 3.36 -15.16
N PRO A 92 -2.43 2.67 -16.17
CA PRO A 92 -3.35 3.29 -17.14
C PRO A 92 -4.70 3.70 -16.51
N TRP A 93 -4.89 3.40 -15.23
CA TRP A 93 -6.03 3.80 -14.41
C TRP A 93 -5.85 5.19 -13.76
N LEU A 94 -4.66 5.79 -13.86
CA LEU A 94 -4.42 7.17 -13.44
C LEU A 94 -5.11 8.16 -14.38
N THR A 95 -5.81 9.14 -13.80
CA THR A 95 -6.37 10.29 -14.52
C THR A 95 -5.27 11.25 -14.96
N SER A 96 -4.36 11.60 -14.04
CA SER A 96 -3.20 12.43 -14.38
C SER A 96 -2.07 12.30 -13.36
N ILE A 97 -0.89 12.77 -13.73
CA ILE A 97 0.28 12.93 -12.87
C ILE A 97 0.88 14.31 -13.12
N ALA A 98 1.24 15.03 -12.07
CA ALA A 98 1.82 16.36 -12.17
C ALA A 98 2.94 16.57 -11.16
N ALA A 99 3.92 17.38 -11.52
CA ALA A 99 4.89 17.98 -10.63
C ALA A 99 4.59 19.47 -10.49
N VAL A 100 4.53 19.94 -9.26
CA VAL A 100 4.39 21.37 -8.93
C VAL A 100 5.54 21.80 -8.04
N ASP A 101 6.02 23.03 -8.21
CA ASP A 101 7.02 23.60 -7.29
C ASP A 101 6.38 24.11 -5.99
N ALA A 102 7.22 24.61 -5.07
CA ALA A 102 6.78 25.18 -3.80
C ALA A 102 5.95 26.48 -3.93
N GLN A 103 5.82 27.04 -5.14
CA GLN A 103 5.01 28.21 -5.46
C GLN A 103 3.69 27.82 -6.15
N GLY A 104 3.52 26.55 -6.51
CA GLY A 104 2.33 26.03 -7.21
C GLY A 104 2.43 26.10 -8.73
N GLN A 105 3.60 26.42 -9.27
CA GLN A 105 3.81 26.34 -10.71
C GLN A 105 3.91 24.88 -11.13
N VAL A 106 3.11 24.49 -12.12
CA VAL A 106 3.21 23.17 -12.76
C VAL A 106 4.48 23.12 -13.59
N LEU A 107 5.42 22.24 -13.20
CA LEU A 107 6.69 22.03 -13.91
C LEU A 107 6.59 20.93 -14.98
N GLY A 108 5.68 19.98 -14.79
CA GLY A 108 5.43 18.90 -15.72
C GLY A 108 4.10 18.21 -15.39
N ARG A 109 3.38 17.79 -16.41
CA ARG A 109 2.08 17.11 -16.25
C ARG A 109 1.81 16.18 -17.42
N LEU A 110 1.20 15.03 -17.12
CA LEU A 110 0.56 14.18 -18.13
C LEU A 110 -0.84 13.72 -17.67
N PRO A 111 -1.84 13.71 -18.57
CA PRO A 111 -1.81 14.35 -19.90
C PRO A 111 -1.66 15.88 -19.77
N GLU A 112 -1.03 16.51 -20.77
CA GLU A 112 -0.79 17.97 -20.77
C GLU A 112 -2.10 18.76 -20.68
N ALA A 113 -3.06 18.39 -21.53
CA ALA A 113 -4.44 18.86 -21.47
C ALA A 113 -5.29 17.89 -20.66
N ALA A 114 -5.22 17.99 -19.33
CA ALA A 114 -6.06 17.18 -18.45
C ALA A 114 -7.49 17.70 -18.37
N ILE A 115 -8.43 16.76 -18.33
CA ILE A 115 -9.87 17.04 -18.25
C ILE A 115 -10.22 17.68 -16.90
N ILE A 116 -9.60 17.19 -15.82
CA ILE A 116 -9.81 17.72 -14.47
C ILE A 116 -8.68 18.72 -14.18
N PRO A 117 -9.00 20.00 -13.91
CA PRO A 117 -7.98 20.98 -13.60
C PRO A 117 -7.29 20.64 -12.27
N LEU A 118 -5.97 20.84 -12.23
CA LEU A 118 -5.20 20.70 -11.01
C LEU A 118 -5.11 22.06 -10.34
N ASP A 119 -5.87 22.28 -9.27
CA ASP A 119 -5.62 23.39 -8.37
C ASP A 119 -4.48 23.01 -7.42
N ALA A 120 -3.26 23.46 -7.73
CA ALA A 120 -2.09 23.18 -6.90
C ALA A 120 -2.15 23.91 -5.55
N GLY A 121 -2.85 25.04 -5.48
CA GLY A 121 -2.88 25.93 -4.31
C GLY A 121 -3.39 25.22 -3.06
N GLN A 122 -4.46 24.43 -3.22
CA GLN A 122 -5.05 23.66 -2.12
C GLN A 122 -4.07 22.72 -1.42
N PHE A 123 -3.08 22.17 -2.14
CA PHE A 123 -2.10 21.27 -1.55
C PHE A 123 -1.02 22.05 -0.80
N LEU A 124 -0.66 23.24 -1.25
CA LEU A 124 0.39 24.05 -0.64
C LEU A 124 0.02 24.58 0.76
N GLU A 125 -1.26 24.57 1.11
CA GLU A 125 -1.74 24.90 2.47
C GLU A 125 -1.13 23.98 3.54
N PHE A 126 -0.74 22.75 3.16
CA PHE A 126 -0.14 21.75 4.05
C PHE A 126 1.39 21.85 4.13
N LYS A 127 1.97 23.04 3.91
CA LYS A 127 3.42 23.27 3.90
C LYS A 127 4.18 22.60 5.06
N ALA A 128 3.66 22.67 6.27
CA ALA A 128 4.30 22.08 7.45
C ALA A 128 4.42 20.54 7.36
N ASP A 129 3.45 19.86 6.74
CA ASP A 129 3.49 18.42 6.49
C ASP A 129 4.53 18.10 5.41
N TRP A 130 4.59 18.92 4.35
CA TRP A 130 5.55 18.75 3.26
C TRP A 130 6.99 18.92 3.71
N GLU A 131 7.26 19.90 4.57
CA GLU A 131 8.59 20.10 5.16
C GLU A 131 9.01 18.91 6.04
N ARG A 132 8.06 18.13 6.56
CA ARG A 132 8.29 16.87 7.30
C ARG A 132 8.33 15.62 6.41
N ALA A 133 8.35 15.78 5.09
CA ALA A 133 8.31 14.69 4.13
C ALA A 133 7.09 13.76 4.28
N THR A 134 5.95 14.31 4.71
CA THR A 134 4.73 13.52 4.92
C THR A 134 4.03 13.28 3.59
N PHE A 135 3.84 12.01 3.22
CA PHE A 135 2.94 11.63 2.13
C PHE A 135 1.49 11.81 2.57
N LYS A 136 0.67 12.46 1.75
CA LYS A 136 -0.76 12.67 2.04
C LYS A 136 -1.62 12.20 0.88
N SER A 137 -2.90 12.03 1.18
CA SER A 137 -3.89 11.80 0.14
C SER A 137 -5.12 12.65 0.37
N PHE A 138 -5.79 12.99 -0.72
CA PHE A 138 -6.96 13.84 -0.71
C PHE A 138 -8.07 13.21 -1.52
N PHE A 139 -9.29 13.50 -1.10
CA PHE A 139 -10.49 13.06 -1.79
C PHE A 139 -11.30 14.27 -2.24
N PHE A 140 -11.74 14.24 -3.50
CA PHE A 140 -12.53 15.29 -4.12
C PHE A 140 -13.73 14.71 -4.83
N GLN A 141 -14.86 15.40 -4.74
CA GLN A 141 -16.00 15.16 -5.60
C GLN A 141 -15.95 16.17 -6.75
N THR A 142 -15.87 15.68 -7.99
CA THR A 142 -15.92 16.51 -9.21
C THR A 142 -17.24 16.27 -9.95
N ASP A 143 -17.53 17.10 -10.95
CA ASP A 143 -18.67 16.89 -11.86
C ASP A 143 -18.58 15.57 -12.63
N LEU A 144 -17.36 15.05 -12.82
CA LEU A 144 -17.12 13.77 -13.49
C LEU A 144 -17.22 12.59 -12.53
N GLY A 145 -17.13 12.82 -11.22
CA GLY A 145 -17.19 11.80 -10.18
C GLY A 145 -16.12 11.97 -9.10
N PRO A 146 -15.97 10.96 -8.22
CA PRO A 146 -14.95 10.94 -7.18
C PRO A 146 -13.55 10.92 -7.77
N GLU A 147 -12.63 11.66 -7.15
CA GLU A 147 -11.21 11.70 -7.49
C GLU A 147 -10.37 11.57 -6.22
N VAL A 148 -9.31 10.78 -6.31
CA VAL A 148 -8.33 10.62 -5.24
C VAL A 148 -7.00 11.17 -5.74
N CYS A 149 -6.38 12.03 -4.92
CA CYS A 149 -5.05 12.56 -5.17
C CYS A 149 -4.06 11.97 -4.17
N LEU A 150 -2.96 11.42 -4.67
CA LEU A 150 -1.81 10.99 -3.89
C LEU A 150 -0.70 12.03 -4.03
N VAL A 151 -0.23 12.56 -2.90
CA VAL A 151 0.67 13.70 -2.88
C VAL A 151 1.96 13.36 -2.13
N GLN A 152 3.06 13.36 -2.87
CA GLN A 152 4.40 13.10 -2.37
C GLN A 152 5.24 14.39 -2.40
N PRO A 153 5.82 14.84 -1.27
CA PRO A 153 6.76 15.94 -1.28
C PRO A 153 8.12 15.54 -1.88
N MET A 154 8.71 16.45 -2.65
CA MET A 154 10.06 16.33 -3.22
C MET A 154 11.04 17.24 -2.49
N PHE A 155 12.30 16.80 -2.41
CA PHE A 155 13.36 17.46 -1.66
C PHE A 155 14.64 17.62 -2.47
N LEU A 156 15.19 18.82 -2.49
CA LEU A 156 16.54 19.07 -3.00
C LEU A 156 17.42 19.55 -1.85
N ARG A 157 18.49 18.81 -1.55
CA ARG A 157 19.45 19.15 -0.48
C ARG A 157 18.74 19.40 0.86
N ASN A 158 17.85 18.48 1.24
CA ASN A 158 17.08 18.52 2.49
C ASN A 158 16.15 19.75 2.62
N LYS A 159 15.77 20.37 1.50
CA LYS A 159 14.73 21.41 1.44
C LYS A 159 13.58 20.93 0.58
N TRP A 160 12.37 21.07 1.07
CA TRP A 160 11.16 20.85 0.28
C TRP A 160 11.17 21.81 -0.93
N VAL A 161 10.98 21.27 -2.13
CA VAL A 161 11.01 22.04 -3.39
C VAL A 161 9.72 21.97 -4.19
N GLY A 162 8.81 21.06 -3.85
CA GLY A 162 7.59 20.84 -4.62
C GLY A 162 6.89 19.55 -4.28
N LEU A 163 5.87 19.19 -5.07
CA LEU A 163 5.03 18.03 -4.87
C LEU A 163 4.88 17.24 -6.18
N ILE A 164 4.85 15.92 -6.08
CA ILE A 164 4.30 15.04 -7.12
C ILE A 164 2.87 14.69 -6.72
N ILE A 165 1.95 14.86 -7.66
CA ILE A 165 0.52 14.68 -7.45
C ILE A 165 0.01 13.69 -8.50
N ALA A 166 -0.39 12.50 -8.05
CA ALA A 166 -1.06 11.50 -8.89
C ALA A 166 -2.57 11.53 -8.63
N GLN A 167 -3.38 11.67 -9.67
CA GLN A 167 -4.83 11.75 -9.58
C GLN A 167 -5.46 10.53 -10.27
N PHE A 168 -6.52 9.99 -9.68
CA PHE A 168 -7.30 8.92 -10.29
C PHE A 168 -8.74 8.88 -9.77
N ASP A 169 -9.65 8.47 -10.66
CA ASP A 169 -11.00 8.09 -10.30
C ASP A 169 -11.01 6.66 -9.74
N PRO A 170 -11.44 6.44 -8.48
CA PRO A 170 -11.48 5.11 -7.87
C PRO A 170 -12.30 4.08 -8.65
N ARG A 171 -13.27 4.50 -9.47
CA ARG A 171 -14.10 3.62 -10.29
C ARG A 171 -13.30 2.93 -11.40
N THR A 172 -12.18 3.51 -11.83
CA THR A 172 -11.27 2.87 -12.82
C THR A 172 -10.61 1.61 -12.26
N LEU A 173 -10.51 1.49 -10.93
CA LEU A 173 -9.91 0.34 -10.27
C LEU A 173 -10.82 -0.90 -10.25
N ARG A 174 -12.11 -0.75 -10.59
CA ARG A 174 -13.08 -1.86 -10.66
C ARG A 174 -12.59 -3.01 -11.51
N GLN A 175 -11.86 -2.70 -12.60
CA GLN A 175 -11.30 -3.68 -13.53
C GLN A 175 -10.36 -4.70 -12.87
N PHE A 176 -9.82 -4.39 -11.68
CA PHE A 176 -8.90 -5.29 -10.97
C PHE A 176 -9.61 -6.24 -10.01
N SER A 177 -10.86 -5.97 -9.63
CA SER A 177 -11.61 -6.87 -8.77
C SER A 177 -12.26 -8.00 -9.58
N PRO A 178 -12.22 -9.27 -9.11
CA PRO A 178 -12.81 -10.39 -9.84
C PRO A 178 -14.33 -10.29 -10.04
N VAL A 179 -15.06 -9.75 -9.04
CA VAL A 179 -16.52 -9.54 -9.09
C VAL A 179 -16.80 -8.15 -8.54
N PRO A 180 -16.60 -7.09 -9.34
CA PRO A 180 -16.63 -5.73 -8.82
C PRO A 180 -18.03 -5.28 -8.37
N ASP A 181 -19.08 -5.97 -8.80
CA ASP A 181 -20.44 -5.66 -8.36
C ASP A 181 -20.70 -6.10 -6.91
N ASP A 182 -19.89 -6.98 -6.34
CA ASP A 182 -20.03 -7.45 -4.95
C ASP A 182 -19.29 -6.57 -3.92
N LEU A 183 -18.40 -5.70 -4.39
CA LEU A 183 -17.53 -4.88 -3.54
C LEU A 183 -18.01 -3.43 -3.50
N THR A 184 -18.20 -2.91 -2.30
CA THR A 184 -18.39 -1.47 -2.07
C THR A 184 -17.06 -0.85 -1.64
N LEU A 185 -16.74 0.30 -2.21
CA LEU A 185 -15.62 1.15 -1.82
C LEU A 185 -16.12 2.54 -1.44
N LEU A 186 -15.74 3.02 -0.26
CA LEU A 186 -16.16 4.32 0.26
C LEU A 186 -15.05 5.01 1.05
N HIS A 187 -15.19 6.33 1.21
CA HIS A 187 -14.32 7.18 2.03
C HIS A 187 -15.17 8.19 2.79
N ALA A 188 -14.99 8.30 4.12
CA ALA A 188 -15.69 9.26 4.98
C ALA A 188 -17.22 9.34 4.72
N GLY A 189 -17.87 8.18 4.54
CA GLY A 189 -19.30 8.11 4.23
C GLY A 189 -19.67 8.42 2.77
N THR A 190 -18.74 8.80 1.90
CA THR A 190 -18.99 9.01 0.46
C THR A 190 -18.73 7.73 -0.33
N LEU A 191 -19.69 7.31 -1.15
CA LEU A 191 -19.52 6.18 -2.06
C LEU A 191 -18.57 6.54 -3.20
N LEU A 192 -17.47 5.81 -3.30
CA LEU A 192 -16.52 5.93 -4.40
C LEU A 192 -16.86 4.96 -5.53
N TRP A 193 -17.26 3.76 -5.13
CA TRP A 193 -17.74 2.72 -6.03
C TRP A 193 -18.82 1.92 -5.28
N PRO A 194 -20.08 1.98 -5.74
CA PRO A 194 -21.17 1.21 -5.14
C PRO A 194 -21.16 -0.25 -5.61
N SER A 195 -21.45 -1.18 -4.70
CA SER A 195 -21.87 -2.53 -5.09
C SER A 195 -23.22 -2.50 -5.81
N THR A 196 -23.54 -3.57 -6.53
CA THR A 196 -24.85 -3.77 -7.16
C THR A 196 -25.67 -4.76 -6.32
N PRO A 197 -26.93 -4.46 -5.98
CA PRO A 197 -27.67 -3.25 -6.31
C PRO A 197 -27.27 -2.03 -5.46
N ALA A 198 -27.33 -0.84 -6.06
CA ALA A 198 -26.76 0.40 -5.48
C ALA A 198 -27.37 0.82 -4.13
N ASN A 199 -28.64 0.47 -3.88
CA ASN A 199 -29.33 0.72 -2.62
C ASN A 199 -28.71 -0.03 -1.42
N GLU A 200 -27.88 -1.05 -1.66
CA GLU A 200 -27.16 -1.75 -0.59
C GLU A 200 -25.95 -0.96 -0.09
N ALA A 201 -25.31 -0.20 -0.97
CA ALA A 201 -24.14 0.60 -0.66
C ALA A 201 -24.52 1.87 0.11
N GLU A 202 -25.71 2.43 -0.13
CA GLU A 202 -26.21 3.63 0.55
C GLU A 202 -26.34 3.46 2.09
N ILE A 203 -26.58 2.25 2.58
CA ILE A 203 -26.66 1.99 4.03
C ILE A 203 -25.33 2.32 4.74
N LEU A 204 -24.21 2.07 4.04
CA LEU A 204 -22.85 2.27 4.56
C LEU A 204 -22.44 3.75 4.55
N VAL A 205 -23.12 4.60 3.78
CA VAL A 205 -22.91 6.07 3.75
C VAL A 205 -23.21 6.66 5.13
N GLY A 206 -24.30 6.25 5.76
CA GLY A 206 -24.74 6.79 7.04
C GLY A 206 -24.01 6.22 8.27
N VAL A 207 -22.87 5.55 8.10
CA VAL A 207 -22.07 5.00 9.21
C VAL A 207 -21.05 6.05 9.62
N ASP A 208 -20.93 6.31 10.93
CA ASP A 208 -19.85 7.14 11.46
C ASP A 208 -18.53 6.36 11.42
N TRP A 209 -17.88 6.42 10.27
CA TRP A 209 -16.62 5.74 10.03
C TRP A 209 -15.48 6.31 10.86
N GLU A 210 -15.45 7.62 11.11
CA GLU A 210 -14.47 8.24 12.00
C GLU A 210 -14.56 7.67 13.42
N ALA A 211 -15.77 7.53 13.97
CA ALA A 211 -15.96 6.87 15.26
C ALA A 211 -15.59 5.40 15.23
N THR A 212 -16.01 4.69 14.19
CA THR A 212 -15.76 3.25 14.05
C THR A 212 -14.26 2.95 13.98
N LEU A 213 -13.50 3.77 13.26
CA LEU A 213 -12.06 3.58 13.02
C LEU A 213 -11.18 3.95 14.22
N ARG A 214 -11.71 4.64 15.23
CA ARG A 214 -11.02 4.82 16.52
C ARG A 214 -10.87 3.50 17.28
N ASP A 215 -11.81 2.59 17.10
CA ASP A 215 -11.85 1.33 17.85
C ASP A 215 -11.25 0.16 17.06
N ARG A 216 -11.48 0.11 15.75
CA ARG A 216 -11.10 -1.03 14.90
C ARG A 216 -10.96 -0.64 13.44
N VAL A 217 -10.10 -1.35 12.71
CA VAL A 217 -9.88 -1.14 11.26
C VAL A 217 -10.56 -2.19 10.39
N SER A 218 -11.24 -3.17 10.98
CA SER A 218 -12.04 -4.16 10.25
C SER A 218 -13.11 -4.74 11.15
N GLY A 219 -14.11 -5.39 10.55
CA GLY A 219 -15.10 -6.11 11.32
C GLY A 219 -16.35 -6.44 10.52
N THR A 220 -17.41 -6.70 11.28
CA THR A 220 -18.76 -6.87 10.76
C THR A 220 -19.63 -5.73 11.28
N LEU A 221 -20.52 -5.22 10.43
CA LEU A 221 -21.50 -4.19 10.76
C LEU A 221 -22.89 -4.73 10.46
N GLU A 222 -23.81 -4.58 11.40
CA GLU A 222 -25.24 -4.81 11.15
C GLU A 222 -25.98 -3.48 11.10
N LYS A 223 -26.75 -3.26 10.03
CA LYS A 223 -27.53 -2.05 9.84
C LYS A 223 -28.73 -2.32 8.94
N GLU A 224 -29.90 -1.82 9.33
CA GLU A 224 -31.16 -2.00 8.59
C GLU A 224 -31.47 -3.47 8.26
N GLY A 225 -31.18 -4.39 9.20
CA GLY A 225 -31.42 -5.82 9.04
C GLY A 225 -30.46 -6.53 8.08
N ARG A 226 -29.35 -5.88 7.70
CA ARG A 226 -28.32 -6.45 6.82
C ARG A 226 -26.98 -6.47 7.54
N SER A 227 -26.17 -7.47 7.24
CA SER A 227 -24.83 -7.66 7.80
C SER A 227 -23.76 -7.45 6.72
N TYR A 228 -22.68 -6.77 7.05
CA TYR A 228 -21.59 -6.41 6.14
C TYR A 228 -20.24 -6.71 6.76
N THR A 229 -19.35 -7.38 6.03
CA THR A 229 -17.95 -7.52 6.40
C THR A 229 -17.15 -6.41 5.75
N TRP A 230 -16.30 -5.72 6.53
CA TRP A 230 -15.57 -4.54 6.06
C TRP A 230 -14.12 -4.50 6.57
N LEU A 231 -13.30 -3.75 5.84
CA LEU A 231 -11.90 -3.47 6.14
C LEU A 231 -11.53 -2.06 5.69
N ALA A 232 -10.89 -1.31 6.57
CA ALA A 232 -10.26 -0.05 6.26
C ALA A 232 -8.78 -0.23 5.90
N ARG A 233 -8.35 0.51 4.87
CA ARG A 233 -6.98 0.57 4.39
C ARG A 233 -6.55 2.02 4.31
N TYR A 234 -5.47 2.36 5.00
CA TYR A 234 -4.94 3.71 4.99
C TYR A 234 -4.06 3.94 3.75
N ILE A 235 -4.19 5.12 3.17
CA ILE A 235 -3.36 5.62 2.09
C ILE A 235 -2.92 7.01 2.53
N GLY A 236 -1.63 7.17 2.86
CA GLY A 236 -1.19 8.37 3.56
C GLY A 236 -1.92 8.56 4.88
N ASP A 237 -2.56 9.71 5.01
CA ASP A 237 -3.32 10.15 6.18
C ASP A 237 -4.83 9.95 6.07
N THR A 238 -5.32 9.38 4.95
CA THR A 238 -6.74 9.05 4.76
C THR A 238 -6.95 7.54 4.75
N TYR A 239 -8.22 7.12 4.73
CA TYR A 239 -8.61 5.72 4.61
C TYR A 239 -9.60 5.48 3.47
N LEU A 240 -9.52 4.27 2.92
CA LEU A 240 -10.56 3.65 2.12
C LEU A 240 -11.21 2.54 2.92
N ILE A 241 -12.52 2.39 2.79
CA ILE A 241 -13.26 1.27 3.36
C ILE A 241 -13.76 0.39 2.23
N TYR A 242 -13.36 -0.87 2.30
CA TYR A 242 -13.84 -1.95 1.47
C TYR A 242 -14.89 -2.73 2.25
N ALA A 243 -16.03 -2.99 1.64
CA ALA A 243 -17.11 -3.73 2.28
C ALA A 243 -17.80 -4.69 1.30
N VAL A 244 -18.24 -5.82 1.83
CA VAL A 244 -19.10 -6.79 1.14
C VAL A 244 -20.33 -7.07 2.00
N ARG A 245 -21.48 -7.23 1.36
CA ARG A 245 -22.67 -7.73 2.05
C ARG A 245 -22.44 -9.20 2.42
N ASN A 246 -22.71 -9.55 3.67
CA ASN A 246 -22.61 -10.92 4.13
C ASN A 246 -23.70 -11.77 3.47
N ARG A 247 -23.36 -13.01 3.13
CA ARG A 247 -24.35 -13.98 2.67
C ARG A 247 -25.07 -14.52 3.89
N ASP A 248 -26.38 -14.67 3.79
CA ASP A 248 -27.12 -15.40 4.82
C ASP A 248 -26.64 -16.85 4.77
N ASP A 249 -25.98 -17.31 5.84
CA ASP A 249 -25.66 -18.72 6.02
C ASP A 249 -27.01 -19.45 6.21
N GLY A 250 -27.52 -20.03 5.12
CA GLY A 250 -28.77 -20.82 5.13
C GLY A 250 -28.67 -22.07 5.99
#